data_AF-A0A928UHU4-F1
#
_entry.id   AF-A0A928UHU4-F1
#
_cell.length_a   1.000
_cell.length_b   1.000
_cell.length_c   1.000
_cell.angle_alpha   90.00
_cell.angle_beta   90.00
_cell.angle_gamma   90.00
#
_symmetry.space_group_name_H-M   'P 1'
#
loop_
_entity.id
_entity.type
_entity.pdbx_description
1 polymer ?
#
loop_
_entity_poly.entity_id
_entity_poly.type
_entity_poly.pdbx_seq_one_letter_code
_entity_poly.pdbx_strand_id
1 'polypeptide(L)'
;MQDQQQFEQLMLQYNQLKNGAEEIKRMIEIEDFDSAMTMLKSRESLFLSCKCMRKYLELTEEQEKELNVLLEELKSLELSNIELLQSGMKQVQMELKRSQQAEKIQQAYDFDESQRGSIINYSD
;
A
#
# COMPACT_ATOMS: atom_id res chain seq x y z
N MET A 1 -16.65 -31.95 17.51
CA MET A 1 -15.52 -32.29 16.61
C MET A 1 -15.57 -31.47 15.32
N GLN A 2 -16.73 -31.32 14.66
CA GLN A 2 -16.85 -30.54 13.43
C GLN A 2 -16.64 -29.03 13.64
N ASP A 3 -17.25 -28.43 14.68
CA ASP A 3 -17.12 -26.99 14.95
C ASP A 3 -15.68 -26.59 15.35
N GLN A 4 -14.98 -27.48 16.06
CA GLN A 4 -13.57 -27.30 16.39
C GLN A 4 -12.68 -27.29 15.14
N GLN A 5 -12.92 -28.20 14.20
CA GLN A 5 -12.18 -28.22 12.92
C GLN A 5 -12.48 -26.96 12.08
N GLN A 6 -13.73 -26.49 12.10
CA GLN A 6 -14.11 -25.26 11.41
C GLN A 6 -13.48 -24.03 12.06
N PHE A 7 -13.36 -23.99 13.39
CA PHE A 7 -12.64 -22.95 14.10
C PHE A 7 -11.15 -22.94 13.78
N GLU A 8 -10.49 -24.09 13.80
CA GLU A 8 -9.08 -24.23 13.41
C GLU A 8 -8.84 -23.78 11.96
N GLN A 9 -9.76 -24.12 11.06
CA GLN A 9 -9.72 -23.64 9.67
C GLN A 9 -9.89 -22.13 9.58
N LEU A 10 -10.81 -21.54 10.35
CA LEU A 10 -11.00 -20.09 10.41
C LEU A 10 -9.74 -19.38 10.91
N MET A 11 -9.13 -19.90 11.98
CA MET A 11 -7.88 -19.36 12.54
C MET A 11 -6.73 -19.45 11.53
N LEU A 12 -6.63 -20.56 10.78
CA LEU A 12 -5.64 -20.69 9.72
C LEU A 12 -5.83 -19.62 8.64
N GLN A 13 -7.06 -19.37 8.19
CA GLN A 13 -7.35 -18.36 7.18
C GLN A 13 -7.04 -16.93 7.68
N TYR A 14 -7.36 -16.60 8.93
CA TYR A 14 -6.99 -15.31 9.50
C TYR A 14 -5.47 -15.15 9.66
N ASN A 15 -4.74 -16.20 10.00
CA ASN A 15 -3.29 -16.17 10.01
C ASN A 15 -2.70 -15.97 8.61
N GLN A 16 -3.29 -16.59 7.58
CA GLN A 16 -2.92 -16.32 6.18
C GLN A 16 -3.17 -14.86 5.79
N LEU A 17 -4.30 -14.27 6.23
CA LEU A 17 -4.55 -12.84 6.04
C LEU A 17 -3.49 -11.97 6.71
N LYS A 18 -3.08 -12.32 7.94
CA LYS A 18 -2.03 -11.63 8.68
C LYS A 18 -0.69 -11.70 7.97
N ASN A 19 -0.25 -12.89 7.57
CA ASN A 19 1.00 -13.07 6.83
C ASN A 19 0.99 -12.28 5.52
N GLY A 20 -0.15 -12.27 4.81
CA GLY A 20 -0.31 -11.45 3.61
C GLY A 20 -0.20 -9.94 3.88
N ALA A 21 -0.67 -9.46 5.04
CA ALA A 21 -0.49 -8.06 5.43
C ALA A 21 0.99 -7.72 5.68
N GLU A 22 1.75 -8.62 6.31
CA GLU A 22 3.20 -8.46 6.53
C GLU A 22 3.99 -8.52 5.21
N GLU A 23 3.58 -9.36 4.26
CA GLU A 23 4.14 -9.40 2.91
C GLU A 23 3.87 -8.11 2.13
N ILE A 24 2.64 -7.59 2.18
CA ILE A 24 2.28 -6.30 1.58
C ILE A 24 3.14 -5.18 2.17
N LYS A 25 3.38 -5.18 3.48
CA LYS A 25 4.28 -4.22 4.12
C LYS A 25 5.66 -4.23 3.47
N ARG A 26 6.26 -5.42 3.33
CA ARG A 26 7.58 -5.59 2.70
C ARG A 26 7.59 -5.12 1.25
N MET A 27 6.53 -5.41 0.49
CA MET A 27 6.38 -4.95 -0.90
C MET A 27 6.29 -3.42 -0.98
N ILE A 28 5.58 -2.78 -0.06
CA ILE A 28 5.52 -1.31 0.04
C ILE A 28 6.90 -0.73 0.36
N GLU A 29 7.64 -1.33 1.30
CA GLU A 29 8.98 -0.87 1.70
C GLU A 29 10.01 -0.93 0.57
N ILE A 30 9.86 -1.85 -0.38
CA ILE A 30 10.71 -1.96 -1.57
C ILE A 30 10.10 -1.31 -2.82
N GLU A 31 8.99 -0.60 -2.67
CA GLU A 31 8.25 0.07 -3.75
C GLU A 31 7.73 -0.86 -4.86
N ASP A 32 7.56 -2.16 -4.58
CA ASP A 32 6.94 -3.13 -5.49
C ASP A 32 5.41 -3.10 -5.38
N PHE A 33 4.82 -2.03 -5.92
CA PHE A 33 3.37 -1.79 -5.83
C PHE A 33 2.55 -2.73 -6.72
N ASP A 34 3.11 -3.27 -7.81
CA ASP A 34 2.41 -4.19 -8.71
C ASP A 34 2.18 -5.55 -8.03
N SER A 35 3.21 -6.08 -7.36
CA SER A 35 3.07 -7.29 -6.56
C SER A 35 2.12 -7.07 -5.38
N ALA A 36 2.22 -5.91 -4.70
CA ALA A 36 1.32 -5.57 -3.61
C ALA A 36 -0.15 -5.54 -4.06
N MET A 37 -0.44 -4.96 -5.23
CA MET A 37 -1.78 -4.91 -5.81
C MET A 37 -2.31 -6.30 -6.17
N THR A 38 -1.45 -7.17 -6.71
CA THR A 38 -1.80 -8.55 -7.03
C THR A 38 -2.13 -9.34 -5.76
N MET A 39 -1.34 -9.16 -4.70
CA MET A 39 -1.57 -9.77 -3.38
C MET A 39 -2.86 -9.27 -2.72
N LEU A 40 -3.18 -7.98 -2.84
CA LEU A 40 -4.43 -7.43 -2.31
C LEU A 40 -5.65 -8.09 -2.95
N LYS A 41 -5.64 -8.30 -4.27
CA LYS A 41 -6.73 -8.98 -4.98
C LYS A 41 -6.91 -10.44 -4.52
N SER A 42 -5.81 -11.17 -4.32
CA SER A 42 -5.90 -12.55 -3.83
C SER A 42 -6.42 -12.59 -2.38
N ARG A 43 -6.00 -11.64 -1.53
CA ARG A 43 -6.46 -11.52 -0.13
C ARG A 43 -7.94 -11.20 0.01
N GLU A 44 -8.53 -10.45 -0.92
CA GLU A 44 -9.97 -10.14 -0.90
C GLU A 44 -10.83 -11.42 -0.91
N SER A 45 -10.44 -12.41 -1.71
CA SER A 45 -11.12 -13.71 -1.77
C SER A 45 -11.05 -14.47 -0.43
N LEU A 46 -9.89 -14.43 0.23
CA LEU A 46 -9.67 -15.06 1.53
C LEU A 46 -10.45 -14.36 2.65
N PHE A 47 -10.51 -13.02 2.61
CA PHE A 47 -11.30 -12.23 3.54
C PHE A 47 -12.80 -12.54 3.43
N LEU A 48 -13.33 -12.65 2.21
CA LEU A 48 -14.71 -13.06 1.98
C LEU A 48 -14.98 -14.48 2.53
N SER A 49 -14.02 -15.40 2.37
CA SER A 49 -14.11 -16.76 2.92
C SER A 49 -14.21 -16.73 4.46
N CYS A 50 -13.34 -15.97 5.13
CA CYS A 50 -13.37 -15.80 6.58
C CYS A 50 -14.71 -15.24 7.06
N LYS A 51 -15.22 -14.20 6.39
CA LYS A 51 -16.49 -13.55 6.71
C LYS A 51 -17.67 -14.52 6.60
N CYS A 52 -17.66 -15.37 5.56
CA CYS A 52 -18.67 -16.40 5.39
C CYS A 52 -18.60 -17.44 6.52
N MET A 53 -17.43 -17.99 6.81
CA MET A 53 -17.28 -18.99 7.88
C MET A 53 -17.68 -18.43 9.25
N ARG A 54 -17.21 -17.23 9.59
CA ARG A 54 -17.52 -16.59 10.88
C ARG A 54 -19.01 -16.36 11.10
N LYS A 55 -19.79 -16.12 10.04
CA LYS A 55 -21.24 -15.89 10.14
C LYS A 55 -22.01 -17.13 10.60
N TYR A 56 -21.54 -18.33 10.25
CA TYR A 56 -22.25 -19.59 10.52
C TYR A 56 -21.63 -20.39 11.66
N LEU A 57 -20.43 -20.02 12.11
CA LEU A 57 -19.73 -20.69 13.19
C LEU A 57 -20.08 -20.06 14.54
N GLU A 58 -20.71 -20.85 15.41
CA GLU A 58 -20.89 -20.52 16.82
C GLU A 58 -19.56 -20.75 17.55
N LEU A 59 -19.07 -19.70 18.21
CA LEU A 59 -17.82 -19.75 18.95
C LEU A 59 -18.10 -19.78 20.45
N THR A 60 -17.26 -20.51 21.18
CA THR A 60 -17.21 -20.37 22.64
C THR A 60 -16.58 -19.03 23.01
N GLU A 61 -16.76 -18.58 24.25
CA GLU A 61 -16.13 -17.35 24.75
C GLU A 61 -14.59 -17.39 24.64
N GLU A 62 -13.99 -18.56 24.82
CA GLU A 62 -12.53 -18.74 24.69
C GLU A 62 -12.07 -18.59 23.24
N GLN A 63 -12.77 -19.23 22.30
CA GLN A 63 -12.50 -19.13 20.86
C GLN A 63 -12.72 -17.70 20.33
N GLU A 64 -13.74 -17.01 20.82
CA GLU A 64 -14.00 -15.63 20.47
C GLU A 64 -12.91 -14.68 20.99
N LYS A 65 -12.41 -14.90 22.20
CA LYS A 65 -11.25 -14.16 22.73
C LYS A 65 -10.01 -14.38 21.88
N GLU A 66 -9.70 -15.64 21.55
CA GLU A 66 -8.54 -15.98 20.73
C GLU A 66 -8.61 -15.34 19.34
N LEU A 67 -9.77 -15.43 18.69
CA LEU A 67 -10.01 -14.79 17.40
C LEU A 67 -9.88 -13.27 17.48
N ASN A 68 -10.40 -12.64 18.53
CA ASN A 68 -10.33 -11.19 18.69
C ASN A 68 -8.89 -10.68 18.85
N VAL A 69 -8.01 -11.44 19.52
CA VAL A 69 -6.58 -11.09 19.60
C VAL A 69 -5.97 -11.05 18.19
N LEU A 70 -6.21 -12.09 17.38
CA LEU A 70 -5.71 -12.17 16.02
C LEU A 70 -6.26 -11.06 15.12
N LEU A 71 -7.55 -10.71 15.28
CA LEU A 71 -8.19 -9.62 14.55
C LEU A 71 -7.60 -8.24 14.89
N GLU A 72 -7.32 -7.98 16.16
CA GLU A 72 -6.69 -6.71 16.57
C GLU A 72 -5.25 -6.61 16.06
N GLU A 73 -4.48 -7.70 16.08
CA GLU A 73 -3.15 -7.74 15.47
C GLU A 73 -3.21 -7.46 13.97
N LEU A 74 -4.12 -8.13 13.25
CA LEU A 74 -4.32 -7.91 11.81
C LEU A 74 -4.70 -6.46 11.51
N LYS A 75 -5.63 -5.89 12.29
CA LYS A 75 -6.07 -4.50 12.13
C LYS A 75 -4.93 -3.51 12.37
N SER A 76 -4.11 -3.75 13.38
CA SER A 76 -2.92 -2.94 13.65
C SER A 76 -1.93 -2.96 12.48
N LEU A 77 -1.68 -4.14 11.90
CA LEU A 77 -0.81 -4.27 10.72
C LEU A 77 -1.38 -3.54 9.49
N GLU A 78 -2.68 -3.67 9.23
CA GLU A 78 -3.32 -2.97 8.10
C GLU A 78 -3.27 -1.45 8.25
N LEU A 79 -3.51 -0.94 9.46
CA LEU A 79 -3.37 0.49 9.75
C LEU A 79 -1.94 0.96 9.51
N SER A 80 -0.95 0.20 9.99
CA SER A 80 0.47 0.51 9.78
C SER A 80 0.82 0.55 8.29
N ASN A 81 0.30 -0.38 7.48
CA ASN A 81 0.51 -0.41 6.04
C ASN A 81 -0.11 0.81 5.34
N ILE A 82 -1.32 1.21 5.75
CA ILE A 82 -2.00 2.39 5.21
C ILE A 82 -1.19 3.65 5.52
N GLU A 83 -0.71 3.80 6.75
CA GLU A 83 0.12 4.94 7.17
C GLU A 83 1.43 5.00 6.36
N LEU A 84 2.07 3.86 6.13
CA LEU A 84 3.28 3.75 5.32
C LEU A 84 3.02 4.22 3.87
N LEU A 85 1.95 3.73 3.25
CA LEU A 85 1.54 4.15 1.90
C LEU A 85 1.23 5.64 1.81
N GLN A 86 0.51 6.19 2.80
CA GLN A 86 0.20 7.61 2.85
C GLN A 86 1.45 8.48 2.99
N SER A 87 2.42 8.01 3.78
CA SER A 87 3.72 8.68 3.92
C SER A 87 4.49 8.67 2.60
N GLY A 88 4.61 7.50 1.95
CA GLY A 88 5.26 7.36 0.64
C GLY A 88 4.61 8.22 -0.43
N MET A 89 3.28 8.25 -0.49
CA MET A 89 2.53 9.11 -1.43
C MET A 89 2.88 10.60 -1.24
N LYS A 90 3.01 11.08 0.00
CA LYS A 90 3.38 12.48 0.27
C LYS A 90 4.81 12.79 -0.20
N GLN A 91 5.74 11.84 -0.04
CA GLN A 91 7.12 11.99 -0.50
C GLN A 91 7.18 12.08 -2.03
N VAL A 92 6.56 11.13 -2.73
CA VAL A 92 6.48 11.13 -4.20
C VAL A 92 5.82 12.40 -4.73
N GLN A 93 4.76 12.89 -4.10
CA GLN A 93 4.12 14.15 -4.48
C GLN A 93 5.04 15.37 -4.31
N MET A 94 5.88 15.39 -3.27
CA MET A 94 6.83 16.47 -3.05
C MET A 94 7.95 16.44 -4.10
N GLU A 95 8.47 15.25 -4.41
CA GLU A 95 9.49 15.06 -5.44
C GLU A 95 8.98 15.43 -6.83
N LEU A 96 7.76 15.02 -7.16
CA LEU A 96 7.12 15.39 -8.42
C LEU A 96 7.01 16.92 -8.56
N LYS A 97 6.58 17.62 -7.50
CA LYS A 97 6.53 19.10 -7.51
C LYS A 97 7.90 19.73 -7.72
N ARG A 98 8.95 19.18 -7.10
CA ARG A 98 10.33 19.66 -7.28
C ARG A 98 10.82 19.43 -8.71
N SER A 99 10.57 18.24 -9.26
CA SER A 99 10.93 17.89 -10.63
C SER A 99 10.23 18.80 -11.65
N GLN A 100 8.92 19.04 -11.49
CA GLN A 100 8.16 19.96 -12.35
C GLN A 100 8.66 21.41 -12.26
N GLN A 101 9.09 21.86 -11.08
CA GLN A 101 9.69 23.19 -10.93
C GLN A 101 11.05 23.27 -11.64
N ALA A 102 11.90 22.25 -11.49
CA ALA A 102 13.18 22.18 -12.18
C ALA A 102 13.01 22.16 -13.70
N GLU A 103 12.06 21.38 -14.21
CA GLU A 103 11.74 21.34 -15.65
C GLU A 103 11.29 22.70 -16.18
N LYS A 104 10.42 23.42 -15.46
CA LYS A 104 10.00 24.78 -15.83
C LYS A 104 11.17 25.77 -15.88
N ILE A 105 12.10 25.67 -14.94
CA ILE A 105 13.29 26.51 -14.91
C ILE A 105 14.17 26.19 -16.12
N GLN A 106 14.40 24.91 -16.40
CA GLN A 106 15.20 24.47 -17.54
C GLN A 106 14.60 24.96 -18.87
N GLN A 107 13.30 24.79 -19.07
CA GLN A 107 12.59 25.31 -20.24
C GLN A 107 12.71 26.83 -20.38
N ALA A 108 12.70 27.59 -19.28
CA ALA A 108 12.87 29.04 -19.32
C ALA A 108 14.28 29.45 -19.78
N TYR A 109 15.32 28.72 -19.37
CA TYR A 109 16.70 28.98 -19.80
C TYR A 109 16.97 28.52 -21.25
N ASP A 110 16.42 27.39 -21.67
CA ASP A 110 16.52 26.92 -23.07
C ASP A 110 15.83 27.88 -24.04
N PHE A 111 14.75 28.55 -23.58
CA PHE A 111 14.06 29.60 -24.35
C PHE A 111 14.89 30.89 -24.49
N ASP A 112 15.69 31.24 -23.48
CA ASP A 112 16.49 32.46 -23.43
C ASP A 112 17.76 32.36 -24.32
N GLU A 113 18.35 31.16 -24.46
CA GLU A 113 19.44 30.94 -25.44
C GLU A 113 18.96 31.07 -26.89
N SER A 114 17.71 30.71 -27.17
CA SER A 114 17.09 30.81 -28.49
C SER A 114 16.79 32.26 -28.91
N GLN A 115 16.78 33.21 -27.96
CA GLN A 115 16.52 34.65 -28.19
C GLN A 115 17.75 35.55 -28.00
N ARG A 116 18.97 35.00 -27.83
CA ARG A 116 20.19 35.81 -27.80
C ARG A 116 20.39 36.51 -29.14
N GLY A 117 19.95 37.78 -29.17
CA GLY A 117 20.00 38.67 -30.31
C GLY A 117 21.40 38.73 -30.95
N SER A 118 21.40 38.72 -32.29
CA SER A 118 22.59 39.06 -33.07
C SER A 118 23.03 40.47 -32.72
N ILE A 119 24.22 40.61 -32.12
CA ILE A 119 24.87 41.91 -31.98
C ILE A 119 25.26 42.35 -33.39
N ILE A 120 24.45 43.22 -34.00
CA ILE A 120 24.81 43.91 -35.23
C ILE A 120 25.92 44.90 -34.86
N ASN A 121 27.16 44.55 -35.20
CA ASN A 121 28.26 45.52 -35.20
C ASN A 121 28.00 46.50 -36.36
N TYR A 122 27.58 47.72 -36.06
CA TYR A 122 27.72 48.83 -36.99
C TYR A 122 29.21 49.20 -37.05
N SER A 123 29.84 48.93 -38.18
CA SER A 123 31.11 49.53 -38.56
C SER A 123 30.80 50.77 -39.40
N ASP A 124 31.23 51.94 -38.92
CA ASP A 124 31.19 53.21 -39.67
C ASP A 124 32.03 53.15 -40.95
#